data_AF-A0A4Q4TNZ0-F1
#
_entry.id   AF-A0A4Q4TNZ0-F1
#
_cell.length_a   1.000
_cell.length_b   1.000
_cell.length_c   1.000
_cell.angle_alpha   90.00
_cell.angle_beta   90.00
_cell.angle_gamma   90.00
#
_symmetry.space_group_name_H-M   'P 1'
#
loop_
_entity.id
_entity.type
_entity.pdbx_description
1 polymer ?
#
loop_
_entity_poly.entity_id
_entity_poly.type
_entity_poly.pdbx_seq_one_letter_code
_entity_poly.pdbx_strand_id
1 'polypeptide(L)'
;MKFSAVIFAAGASAAAVKRQQAVFEVSDFSAACIPHSSQCLYSFGVLQPGTMEQTPVHCEAMVTSDGSLPEIQDGTCGESSRTFTVTKSAEGLTLVVSQPITPSSDQTGQHLIPNGELVTSDEPNARVQSYQGSPNFDLIPQ
;
A
#
# COMPACT_ATOMS: atom_id res chain seq x y z
N MET A 1 6.51 -59.50 -14.00
CA MET A 1 7.36 -58.30 -13.80
C MET A 1 6.73 -57.49 -12.67
N LYS A 2 7.42 -57.42 -11.52
CA LYS A 2 7.95 -56.20 -10.86
C LYS A 2 6.88 -55.28 -10.25
N PHE A 3 6.92 -55.22 -8.91
CA PHE A 3 6.24 -54.29 -8.02
C PHE A 3 6.58 -52.85 -8.33
N SER A 4 5.63 -51.93 -8.17
CA SER A 4 5.92 -50.54 -7.78
C SER A 4 4.73 -49.96 -7.03
N ALA A 5 4.87 -49.87 -5.71
CA ALA A 5 4.10 -48.98 -4.87
C ALA A 5 4.70 -47.57 -5.01
N VAL A 6 3.85 -46.57 -5.23
CA VAL A 6 4.27 -45.18 -5.13
C VAL A 6 3.21 -44.45 -4.31
N ILE A 7 3.53 -44.26 -3.03
CA ILE A 7 2.83 -43.39 -2.11
C ILE A 7 3.39 -41.99 -2.35
N PHE A 8 2.56 -41.06 -2.82
CA PHE A 8 2.83 -39.63 -2.68
C PHE A 8 1.68 -39.02 -1.89
N ALA A 9 1.79 -39.09 -0.57
CA ALA A 9 1.06 -38.17 0.31
C ALA A 9 1.86 -36.86 0.36
N ALA A 10 1.59 -35.96 -0.59
CA ALA A 10 2.00 -34.56 -0.46
C ALA A 10 0.95 -33.86 0.41
N GLY A 11 1.18 -33.83 1.72
CA GLY A 11 0.43 -32.97 2.62
C GLY A 11 0.74 -31.52 2.26
N ALA A 12 -0.15 -30.88 1.50
CA ALA A 12 -0.15 -29.43 1.40
C ALA A 12 -0.58 -28.90 2.78
N SER A 13 0.38 -28.46 3.58
CA SER A 13 0.11 -27.63 4.74
C SER A 13 -0.52 -26.34 4.22
N ALA A 14 -1.85 -26.30 4.15
CA ALA A 14 -2.59 -25.06 4.07
C ALA A 14 -2.30 -24.31 5.38
N ALA A 15 -1.28 -23.45 5.35
CA ALA A 15 -1.11 -22.45 6.37
C ALA A 15 -2.39 -21.63 6.36
N ALA A 16 -3.26 -21.85 7.35
CA ALA A 16 -4.40 -21.00 7.60
C ALA A 16 -3.85 -19.62 7.94
N VAL A 17 -3.71 -18.77 6.93
CA VAL A 17 -3.42 -17.34 7.11
C VAL A 17 -4.57 -16.83 7.96
N LYS A 18 -4.34 -16.60 9.26
CA LYS A 18 -5.26 -15.85 10.08
C LYS A 18 -5.45 -14.52 9.37
N ARG A 19 -6.65 -14.24 8.88
CA ARG A 19 -7.01 -12.91 8.42
C ARG A 19 -6.80 -11.97 9.59
N GLN A 20 -5.72 -11.19 9.56
CA GLN A 20 -5.55 -10.07 10.48
C GLN A 20 -6.68 -9.08 10.18
N GLN A 21 -7.34 -8.59 11.22
CA GLN A 21 -8.40 -7.60 11.06
C GLN A 21 -7.78 -6.29 10.57
N ALA A 22 -8.40 -5.66 9.57
CA ALA A 22 -8.01 -4.35 9.10
C ALA A 22 -8.06 -3.33 10.26
N VAL A 23 -7.02 -2.52 10.39
CA VAL A 23 -7.00 -1.37 11.31
C VAL A 23 -7.35 -0.07 10.61
N PHE A 24 -7.15 -0.03 9.29
CA PHE A 24 -7.64 1.01 8.40
C PHE A 24 -8.08 0.38 7.08
N GLU A 25 -9.03 1.01 6.42
CA GLU A 25 -9.48 0.70 5.06
C GLU A 25 -9.06 1.85 4.15
N VAL A 26 -8.37 1.53 3.05
CA VAL A 26 -7.98 2.50 2.03
C VAL A 26 -8.98 2.47 0.89
N SER A 27 -9.38 3.65 0.42
CA SER A 27 -10.23 3.83 -0.75
C SER A 27 -9.60 4.77 -1.77
N ASP A 28 -9.99 4.63 -3.04
CA ASP A 28 -9.59 5.50 -4.14
C ASP A 28 -8.07 5.72 -4.23
N PHE A 29 -7.28 4.70 -3.88
CA PHE A 29 -5.83 4.80 -3.91
C PHE A 29 -5.31 5.02 -5.32
N SER A 30 -4.51 6.06 -5.46
CA SER A 30 -3.79 6.39 -6.68
C SER A 30 -2.38 6.84 -6.34
N ALA A 31 -1.44 6.42 -7.19
CA ALA A 31 -0.07 6.90 -7.16
C ALA A 31 0.46 7.00 -8.58
N ALA A 32 0.91 8.17 -9.01
CA ALA A 32 1.50 8.33 -10.34
C ALA A 32 2.50 9.49 -10.40
N CYS A 33 3.54 9.31 -11.21
CA CYS A 33 4.39 10.41 -11.65
C CYS A 33 3.76 11.14 -12.83
N ILE A 34 3.73 12.46 -12.76
CA ILE A 34 3.06 13.32 -13.74
C ILE A 34 3.94 13.41 -14.99
N PRO A 35 3.42 13.03 -16.18
CA PRO A 35 4.16 13.17 -17.43
C PRO A 35 4.66 14.61 -17.65
N HIS A 36 5.91 14.74 -18.09
CA HIS A 36 6.59 16.03 -18.32
C HIS A 36 6.78 16.91 -17.07
N SER A 37 6.50 16.40 -15.87
CA SER A 37 6.80 17.03 -14.59
C SER A 37 7.82 16.18 -13.83
N SER A 38 8.54 16.81 -12.91
CA SER A 38 9.37 16.08 -11.95
C SER A 38 8.56 15.65 -10.71
N GLN A 39 7.24 15.81 -10.71
CA GLN A 39 6.40 15.53 -9.54
C GLN A 39 5.68 14.20 -9.67
N CYS A 40 5.52 13.53 -8.53
CA CYS A 40 4.64 12.38 -8.37
C CYS A 40 3.63 12.66 -7.25
N LEU A 41 2.44 12.11 -7.40
CA LEU A 41 1.31 12.28 -6.51
C LEU A 41 0.94 10.93 -5.90
N TYR A 42 0.74 10.91 -4.60
CA TYR A 42 0.00 9.88 -3.87
C TYR A 42 -1.29 10.51 -3.37
N SER A 43 -2.42 9.83 -3.56
CA SER A 43 -3.73 10.34 -3.16
C SER A 43 -4.67 9.18 -2.85
N PHE A 44 -5.29 9.20 -1.67
CA PHE A 44 -6.20 8.14 -1.22
C PHE A 44 -7.12 8.62 -0.08
N GLY A 45 -8.20 7.90 0.15
CA GLY A 45 -9.01 7.99 1.37
C GLY A 45 -8.59 6.92 2.38
N VAL A 46 -8.63 7.24 3.67
CA VAL A 46 -8.42 6.27 4.75
C VAL A 46 -9.52 6.37 5.80
N LEU A 47 -10.09 5.23 6.17
CA LEU A 47 -11.16 5.11 7.15
C LEU A 47 -10.76 4.11 8.24
N GLN A 48 -11.16 4.36 9.49
CA GLN A 48 -10.95 3.41 10.58
C GLN A 48 -12.20 2.53 10.79
N PRO A 49 -12.15 1.23 10.43
CA PRO A 49 -13.29 0.35 10.55
C PRO A 49 -13.68 0.11 12.01
N GLY A 50 -14.96 -0.22 12.23
CA GLY A 50 -15.49 -0.48 13.58
C GLY A 50 -15.68 0.77 14.44
N THR A 51 -15.57 1.96 13.86
CA THR A 51 -15.91 3.24 14.49
C THR A 51 -17.19 3.83 13.87
N MET A 52 -17.57 5.04 14.27
CA MET A 52 -18.67 5.80 13.64
C MET A 52 -18.20 6.64 12.44
N GLU A 53 -16.96 6.46 11.99
CA GLU A 53 -16.41 7.14 10.82
C GLU A 53 -17.05 6.57 9.53
N GLN A 54 -17.71 7.44 8.77
CA GLN A 54 -18.39 7.06 7.52
C GLN A 54 -17.76 7.71 6.29
N THR A 55 -16.95 8.74 6.49
CA THR A 55 -16.30 9.50 5.42
C THR A 55 -14.80 9.28 5.54
N PRO A 56 -14.14 8.70 4.51
CA PRO A 56 -12.69 8.55 4.52
C PRO A 56 -11.98 9.90 4.65
N VAL A 57 -10.96 9.95 5.50
CA VAL A 57 -10.05 11.10 5.57
C VAL A 57 -9.14 11.06 4.35
N HIS A 58 -9.04 12.18 3.64
CA HIS A 58 -8.19 12.27 2.47
C HIS A 58 -6.71 12.45 2.84
N CYS A 59 -5.84 11.64 2.26
CA CYS A 59 -4.39 11.71 2.39
C CYS A 59 -3.75 12.00 1.05
N GLU A 60 -2.81 12.94 1.02
CA GLU A 60 -2.13 13.35 -0.21
C GLU A 60 -0.66 13.67 0.06
N ALA A 61 0.21 13.33 -0.89
CA ALA A 61 1.56 13.88 -0.96
C ALA A 61 1.98 14.09 -2.40
N MET A 62 2.47 15.30 -2.69
CA MET A 62 3.09 15.65 -3.97
C MET A 62 4.58 15.89 -3.75
N VAL A 63 5.42 15.10 -4.41
CA VAL A 63 6.87 15.07 -4.17
C VAL A 63 7.65 14.97 -5.46
N THR A 64 8.86 15.53 -5.47
CA THR A 64 9.74 15.50 -6.63
C THR A 64 10.42 14.13 -6.76
N SER A 65 10.52 13.62 -7.97
CA SER A 65 11.18 12.35 -8.30
C SER A 65 11.79 12.35 -9.71
N ASP A 66 12.51 11.28 -10.03
CA ASP A 66 13.11 10.98 -11.33
C ASP A 66 12.16 10.28 -12.32
N GLY A 67 10.87 10.23 -11.97
CA GLY A 67 9.85 9.49 -12.72
C GLY A 67 9.52 8.13 -12.11
N SER A 68 10.30 7.62 -11.14
CA SER A 68 9.86 6.52 -10.28
C SER A 68 8.98 7.04 -9.15
N LEU A 69 8.01 6.25 -8.69
CA LEU A 69 7.19 6.59 -7.53
C LEU A 69 8.09 6.68 -6.28
N PRO A 70 8.24 7.85 -5.62
CA PRO A 70 9.24 8.07 -4.57
C PRO A 70 8.80 7.55 -3.20
N GLU A 71 9.74 7.47 -2.26
CA GLU A 71 9.38 7.28 -0.84
C GLU A 71 8.72 8.54 -0.28
N ILE A 72 7.85 8.34 0.73
CA ILE A 72 7.20 9.41 1.49
C ILE A 72 7.58 9.22 2.96
N GLN A 73 8.22 10.22 3.57
CA GLN A 73 8.60 10.16 4.99
C GLN A 73 7.60 10.88 5.90
N ASP A 74 6.94 11.92 5.40
CA ASP A 74 6.09 12.81 6.22
C ASP A 74 4.77 13.13 5.49
N GLY A 75 4.07 12.10 4.98
CA GLY A 75 2.77 12.26 4.36
C GLY A 75 1.69 12.62 5.38
N THR A 76 0.76 13.50 5.01
CA THR A 76 -0.30 13.96 5.90
C THR A 76 -1.69 13.69 5.33
N CYS A 77 -2.67 13.65 6.23
CA CYS A 77 -4.07 13.52 5.88
C CYS A 77 -4.84 14.77 6.34
N GLY A 78 -5.68 15.32 5.47
CA GLY A 78 -6.37 16.59 5.69
C GLY A 78 -7.30 16.56 6.90
N GLU A 79 -7.29 17.64 7.69
CA GLU A 79 -8.13 17.80 8.89
C GLU A 79 -8.08 16.61 9.87
N SER A 80 -6.94 15.91 9.94
CA SER A 80 -6.75 14.71 10.74
C SER A 80 -5.36 14.65 11.37
N SER A 81 -5.21 13.87 12.45
CA SER A 81 -3.91 13.55 13.06
C SER A 81 -3.22 12.37 12.38
N ARG A 82 -3.84 11.78 11.35
CA ARG A 82 -3.27 10.67 10.59
C ARG A 82 -2.11 11.15 9.73
N THR A 83 -1.05 10.34 9.71
CA THR A 83 0.09 10.49 8.81
C THR A 83 0.27 9.23 7.99
N PHE A 84 1.03 9.32 6.90
CA PHE A 84 1.40 8.15 6.13
C PHE A 84 2.84 8.21 5.65
N THR A 85 3.42 7.02 5.46
CA THR A 85 4.72 6.86 4.83
C THR A 85 4.63 5.85 3.70
N VAL A 86 5.55 5.98 2.75
CA VAL A 86 5.76 5.02 1.67
C VAL A 86 7.24 4.68 1.64
N THR A 87 7.57 3.40 1.78
CA THR A 87 8.96 2.93 1.75
C THR A 87 9.18 1.98 0.57
N LYS A 88 10.40 1.98 0.01
CA LYS A 88 10.79 1.10 -1.09
C LYS A 88 11.49 -0.14 -0.58
N SER A 89 11.19 -1.28 -1.20
CA SER A 89 11.92 -2.52 -1.02
C SER A 89 12.11 -3.24 -2.37
N ALA A 90 12.80 -4.38 -2.35
CA ALA A 90 12.90 -5.24 -3.53
C ALA A 90 11.54 -5.83 -3.96
N GLU A 91 10.55 -5.86 -3.07
CA GLU A 91 9.23 -6.46 -3.32
C GLU A 91 8.22 -5.45 -3.88
N GLY A 92 8.43 -4.15 -3.64
CA GLY A 92 7.58 -3.07 -4.09
C GLY A 92 7.58 -1.88 -3.13
N LEU A 93 6.42 -1.25 -2.96
CA LEU A 93 6.20 -0.13 -2.05
C LEU A 93 5.39 -0.57 -0.84
N THR A 94 5.77 -0.18 0.37
CA THR A 94 4.93 -0.39 1.55
C THR A 94 4.31 0.92 1.96
N LEU A 95 2.97 1.00 1.89
CA LEU A 95 2.18 2.10 2.46
C LEU A 95 1.95 1.81 3.94
N VAL A 96 2.23 2.79 4.79
CA VAL A 96 1.93 2.73 6.22
C VAL A 96 1.11 3.95 6.59
N VAL A 97 0.00 3.75 7.30
CA VAL A 97 -0.78 4.84 7.93
C VAL A 97 -0.68 4.72 9.44
N SER A 98 -0.44 5.85 10.10
CA SER A 98 -0.35 5.95 11.55
C SER A 98 -1.35 6.96 12.09
N GLN A 99 -1.95 6.65 13.25
CA GLN A 99 -2.82 7.55 13.99
C GLN A 99 -2.48 7.51 15.48
N PRO A 100 -2.21 8.67 16.13
CA PRO A 100 -2.07 8.73 17.57
C PRO A 100 -3.36 8.31 18.30
N ILE A 101 -3.24 7.33 19.20
CA ILE A 101 -4.34 6.90 20.10
C ILE A 101 -4.17 7.51 21.49
N THR A 102 -2.92 7.64 21.94
CA THR A 102 -2.55 8.35 23.17
C THR A 102 -1.30 9.18 22.89
N PRO A 103 -0.89 10.09 23.80
CA PRO A 103 0.35 10.85 23.62
C PRO A 103 1.63 10.01 23.47
N SER A 104 1.58 8.71 23.80
CA SER A 104 2.73 7.81 23.77
C SER A 104 2.49 6.55 22.92
N SER A 105 1.43 6.49 22.11
CA SER A 105 1.12 5.31 21.30
C SER A 105 0.34 5.65 20.04
N ASP A 106 0.70 4.97 18.96
CA ASP A 106 0.02 5.06 17.69
C ASP A 106 -0.63 3.72 17.32
N GLN A 107 -1.76 3.79 16.61
CA GLN A 107 -2.31 2.69 15.84
C GLN A 107 -1.73 2.78 14.43
N THR A 108 -1.07 1.72 13.97
CA THR A 108 -0.41 1.68 12.67
C THR A 108 -0.92 0.52 11.84
N GLY A 109 -1.21 0.78 10.57
CA GLY A 109 -1.57 -0.23 9.58
C GLY A 109 -0.69 -0.13 8.34
N GLN A 110 -0.42 -1.27 7.71
CA GLN A 110 0.44 -1.35 6.52
C GLN A 110 -0.15 -2.20 5.40
N HIS A 111 0.29 -1.93 4.17
CA HIS A 111 0.00 -2.72 2.99
C HIS A 111 1.20 -2.71 2.02
N LEU A 112 1.59 -3.89 1.54
CA LEU A 112 2.59 -4.03 0.48
C LEU A 112 1.91 -3.92 -0.88
N ILE A 113 2.28 -2.89 -1.63
CA ILE A 113 2.00 -2.75 -3.05
C ILE A 113 3.11 -3.48 -3.81
N PRO A 114 2.85 -4.67 -4.38
CA PRO A 114 3.88 -5.44 -5.05
C PRO A 114 4.31 -4.76 -6.36
N ASN A 115 5.55 -5.00 -6.80
CA ASN A 115 6.06 -4.49 -8.08
C ASN A 115 5.17 -4.81 -9.29
N GLY A 116 4.41 -5.92 -9.24
CA GLY A 116 3.47 -6.28 -10.30
C GLY A 116 2.31 -5.30 -10.49
N GLU A 117 2.04 -4.45 -9.50
CA GLU A 117 1.03 -3.39 -9.56
C GLU A 117 1.62 -2.03 -9.95
N LEU A 118 2.94 -1.96 -10.18
CA LEU A 118 3.64 -0.74 -10.57
C LEU A 118 4.07 -0.83 -12.03
N VAL A 119 3.52 0.05 -12.87
CA VAL A 119 3.77 0.08 -14.30
C VAL A 119 4.60 1.29 -14.65
N THR A 120 5.64 1.08 -15.47
CA THR A 120 6.45 2.14 -16.06
C THR A 120 6.04 2.36 -17.51
N SER A 121 5.64 3.60 -17.84
CA SER A 121 5.39 4.04 -19.21
C SER A 121 6.61 4.76 -19.78
N ASP A 122 6.86 4.54 -21.07
CA ASP A 122 7.84 5.29 -21.86
C ASP A 122 7.14 6.46 -22.54
N GLU A 123 7.34 7.66 -22.01
CA GLU A 123 6.88 8.92 -22.61
C GLU A 123 7.98 9.51 -23.51
N PRO A 124 7.66 10.35 -24.50
CA PRO A 124 8.64 10.87 -25.47
C PRO A 124 9.90 11.53 -24.85
N ASN A 125 9.84 11.99 -23.61
CA ASN A 125 10.93 12.64 -22.90
C ASN A 125 11.12 12.18 -21.44
N ALA A 126 10.42 11.14 -20.98
CA ALA A 126 10.49 10.67 -19.60
C ALA A 126 10.07 9.20 -19.48
N ARG A 127 10.53 8.53 -18.43
CA ARG A 127 9.93 7.27 -17.95
C ARG A 127 9.16 7.59 -16.69
N VAL A 128 7.87 7.27 -16.67
CA VAL A 128 7.01 7.57 -15.51
C VAL A 128 6.38 6.30 -14.97
N GLN A 129 6.38 6.17 -13.64
CA GLN A 129 5.79 5.05 -12.94
C GLN A 129 4.40 5.42 -12.41
N SER A 130 3.49 4.45 -12.44
CA SER A 130 2.13 4.57 -11.94
C SER A 130 1.67 3.28 -11.27
N TYR A 131 0.77 3.40 -10.31
CA TYR A 131 0.04 2.29 -9.71
C TYR A 131 -1.14 1.86 -10.61
N GLN A 132 -1.34 0.55 -10.78
CA GLN A 132 -2.46 -0.03 -11.52
C GLN A 132 -3.17 -1.19 -10.79
N GLY A 133 -2.92 -1.35 -9.48
CA GLY A 133 -3.60 -2.35 -8.68
C GLY A 133 -5.01 -1.93 -8.25
N SER A 134 -5.54 -2.61 -7.23
CA SER A 134 -6.85 -2.27 -6.66
C SER A 134 -6.82 -0.90 -5.97
N PRO A 135 -7.74 0.03 -6.28
CA PRO A 135 -7.81 1.29 -5.56
C PRO A 135 -8.31 1.14 -4.12
N ASN A 136 -8.81 -0.04 -3.74
CA ASN A 136 -9.32 -0.32 -2.40
C ASN A 136 -8.61 -1.54 -1.81
N PHE A 137 -8.11 -1.39 -0.59
CA PHE A 137 -7.44 -2.47 0.14
C PHE A 137 -7.37 -2.18 1.65
N ASP A 138 -7.16 -3.23 2.41
CA ASP A 138 -7.05 -3.16 3.86
C ASP A 138 -5.59 -2.89 4.28
N LEU A 139 -5.43 -2.07 5.32
CA LEU A 139 -4.18 -1.96 6.08
C LEU A 139 -4.26 -2.88 7.30
N ILE A 140 -3.34 -3.83 7.36
CA ILE A 140 -3.23 -4.78 8.48
C ILE A 140 -2.29 -4.23 9.56
N PRO A 141 -2.48 -4.59 10.84
CA PRO A 141 -1.59 -4.18 11.93
C PRO A 141 -0.13 -4.44 11.57
N GLN A 142 0.72 -3.43 11.80
CA GLN A 142 2.18 -3.57 11.68
C GLN A 142 2.76 -4.41 12.81
#